data_AF-A0A504J6T0-F1
#
_entry.id   AF-A0A504J6T0-F1
#
_cell.length_a   1.000
_cell.length_b   1.000
_cell.length_c   1.000
_cell.angle_alpha   90.00
_cell.angle_beta   90.00
_cell.angle_gamma   90.00
#
_symmetry.space_group_name_H-M   'P 1'
#
loop_
_entity.id
_entity.type
_entity.pdbx_description
1 polymer ?
#
loop_
_entity_poly.entity_id
_entity_poly.type
_entity_poly.pdbx_seq_one_letter_code
_entity_poly.pdbx_strand_id
1 'polypeptide(L)' 'MNQQHRYTHLLKNSYPQLPPEVLHTVLKVLNIELGDFMQKLFNDEPREVILYAKIYSLYTQYKKTDHEV' A
#
# COMPACT_ATOMS: atom_id res chain seq x y z
N MET A 1 -1.56 4.86 21.08
CA MET A 1 -2.40 5.04 19.86
C MET A 1 -1.65 4.43 18.69
N ASN A 2 -2.15 3.32 18.11
CA ASN A 2 -1.46 2.64 16.99
C ASN A 2 -1.54 3.49 15.71
N GLN A 3 -0.40 3.92 15.19
CA GLN A 3 -0.33 4.78 14.01
C GLN A 3 -0.95 4.11 12.76
N GLN A 4 -0.95 2.77 12.69
CA GLN A 4 -1.60 2.01 11.61
C GLN A 4 -3.07 2.36 11.38
N HIS A 5 -3.86 2.61 12.43
CA HIS A 5 -5.30 2.89 12.29
C HIS A 5 -5.60 4.25 11.65
N ARG A 6 -4.66 5.20 11.67
CA ARG A 6 -4.86 6.52 11.05
C ARG A 6 -4.71 6.46 9.53
N TYR A 7 -3.76 5.67 9.04
CA TYR A 7 -3.45 5.57 7.62
C TYR A 7 -4.50 4.79 6.83
N THR A 8 -5.12 3.78 7.47
CA THR A 8 -6.16 2.96 6.83
C THR A 8 -7.45 3.73 6.53
N HIS A 9 -7.79 4.74 7.34
CA HIS A 9 -8.95 5.58 7.10
C HIS A 9 -8.76 6.53 5.90
N LEU A 10 -7.54 7.06 5.73
CA LEU A 10 -7.21 8.03 4.68
C LEU A 10 -7.07 7.38 3.29
N LEU A 11 -6.56 6.15 3.22
CA LEU A 11 -6.45 5.41 1.96
C LEU A 11 -7.81 5.08 1.33
N LYS A 12 -8.86 4.97 2.14
CA LYS A 12 -10.15 4.39 1.75
C LYS A 12 -10.88 5.15 0.63
N ASN A 13 -10.61 6.45 0.47
CA ASN A 13 -11.29 7.31 -0.51
C ASN A 13 -10.42 7.68 -1.72
N SER A 14 -9.09 7.64 -1.57
CA SER A 14 -8.17 8.18 -2.59
C SER A 14 -7.37 7.09 -3.32
N TYR A 15 -7.22 5.90 -2.73
CA TYR A 15 -6.40 4.84 -3.32
C TYR A 15 -7.14 3.50 -3.38
N PRO A 16 -6.84 2.66 -4.38
CA PRO A 16 -7.36 1.30 -4.43
C PRO A 16 -7.02 0.54 -3.14
N GLN A 17 -8.01 -0.19 -2.60
CA GLN A 17 -7.88 -0.80 -1.28
C GLN A 17 -6.91 -1.98 -1.31
N LEU A 18 -5.73 -1.77 -0.74
CA LEU A 18 -4.77 -2.80 -0.42
C LEU A 18 -4.90 -3.17 1.07
N PRO A 19 -4.86 -4.47 1.45
CA PRO A 19 -4.79 -4.84 2.85
C PRO A 19 -3.57 -4.19 3.52
N PRO A 20 -3.72 -3.55 4.70
CA PRO A 20 -2.63 -2.87 5.39
C PRO A 20 -1.42 -3.78 5.65
N GLU A 21 -1.67 -5.06 5.87
CA GLU A 21 -0.66 -6.09 6.13
C GLU A 21 0.21 -6.35 4.90
N VAL A 22 -0.38 -6.31 3.70
CA VAL A 22 0.36 -6.47 2.44
C VAL A 22 1.26 -5.26 2.22
N LEU A 23 0.74 -4.04 2.40
CA LEU A 23 1.53 -2.82 2.25
C LEU A 23 2.70 -2.83 3.23
N HIS A 24 2.42 -3.08 4.51
CA HIS A 24 3.41 -3.09 5.56
C HIS A 24 4.50 -4.15 5.32
N THR A 25 4.13 -5.35 4.87
CA THR A 25 5.09 -6.41 4.57
C THR A 25 6.00 -6.01 3.42
N VAL A 26 5.45 -5.48 2.33
CA VAL A 26 6.26 -5.06 1.17
C VAL A 26 7.20 -3.92 1.54
N LEU A 27 6.71 -2.89 2.22
CA LEU A 27 7.54 -1.76 2.64
C LEU A 27 8.67 -2.21 3.58
N LYS A 28 8.38 -3.13 4.51
CA LYS A 28 9.40 -3.73 5.39
C LYS A 28 10.49 -4.47 4.60
N VAL A 29 10.11 -5.25 3.59
CA VAL A 29 11.08 -5.96 2.72
C VAL A 29 11.94 -4.97 1.93
N LEU A 30 11.36 -3.86 1.50
CA LEU A 30 12.08 -2.79 0.78
C LEU A 30 12.88 -1.86 1.72
N ASN A 31 12.86 -2.11 3.03
CA ASN A 31 13.45 -1.25 4.06
C ASN A 31 12.96 0.21 3.96
N ILE A 32 11.67 0.38 3.66
CA ILE A 32 10.99 1.68 3.60
C ILE A 32 10.15 1.85 4.86
N GLU A 33 10.31 2.99 5.53
CA GLU A 33 9.51 3.35 6.69
C GLU A 33 8.07 3.71 6.26
N LEU A 34 7.08 3.14 6.95
CA LEU A 34 5.67 3.26 6.58
C LEU A 34 5.18 4.72 6.67
N GLY A 35 5.52 5.43 7.75
CA GLY A 35 5.11 6.81 7.96
C GLY A 35 5.62 7.75 6.86
N ASP A 36 6.92 7.69 6.55
CA ASP A 36 7.57 8.46 5.48
C ASP A 36 6.99 8.13 4.11
N PHE A 37 6.78 6.83 3.82
CA PHE A 37 6.13 6.41 2.60
C PHE A 37 4.71 6.97 2.47
N MET A 38 3.89 6.84 3.52
CA MET A 38 2.52 7.33 3.53
C MET A 38 2.48 8.85 3.39
N GLN A 39 3.39 9.58 4.03
CA GLN A 39 3.48 11.04 3.91
C GLN A 39 3.79 11.47 2.47
N LYS A 40 4.79 10.84 1.84
CA LYS A 40 5.16 11.11 0.44
C LYS A 40 4.07 10.71 -0.53
N LEU A 41 3.43 9.56 -0.29
CA LEU A 41 2.28 9.11 -1.09
C LEU A 41 1.13 10.12 -1.05
N PHE A 42 0.77 10.64 0.13
CA PHE A 42 -0.29 11.64 0.25
C PHE A 42 0.06 13.01 -0.33
N ASN A 43 1.35 13.28 -0.53
CA ASN A 43 1.83 14.47 -1.22
C ASN A 43 1.96 14.26 -2.74
N ASP A 44 1.44 13.14 -3.27
CA ASP A 44 1.53 12.75 -4.67
C ASP A 44 2.97 12.67 -5.20
N GLU A 45 3.92 12.31 -4.33
CA GLU A 45 5.31 12.09 -4.75
C GLU A 45 5.36 10.98 -5.81
N PRO A 46 5.92 11.23 -7.01
CA PRO A 46 5.77 10.33 -8.15
C PRO A 46 6.26 8.91 -7.87
N ARG A 47 7.35 8.77 -7.10
CA ARG A 47 7.95 7.48 -6.80
C ARG A 47 7.01 6.62 -5.94
N GLU A 48 6.43 7.20 -4.90
CA GLU A 48 5.56 6.52 -3.95
C GLU A 48 4.21 6.17 -4.56
N VAL A 49 3.65 7.06 -5.39
CA VAL A 49 2.44 6.78 -6.19
C VAL A 49 2.66 5.58 -7.12
N ILE A 50 3.77 5.57 -7.86
CA ILE A 50 4.11 4.46 -8.76
C ILE A 50 4.33 3.16 -7.97
N LEU A 51 5.01 3.23 -6.83
CA LEU A 51 5.27 2.06 -6.01
C LEU A 51 3.96 1.48 -5.45
N TYR A 52 3.07 2.32 -4.91
CA TYR A 52 1.76 1.89 -4.44
C TYR A 52 0.95 1.21 -5.55
N ALA A 53 0.90 1.82 -6.73
CA ALA A 53 0.19 1.26 -7.88
C ALA A 53 0.76 -0.11 -8.31
N LYS A 54 2.09 -0.28 -8.28
CA LYS A 54 2.73 -1.58 -8.55
C LYS A 54 2.36 -2.63 -7.52
N ILE A 55 2.41 -2.29 -6.23
CA ILE A 55 2.03 -3.22 -5.14
C ILE A 55 0.57 -3.66 -5.31
N TYR A 56 -0.33 -2.73 -5.59
CA TYR A 56 -1.73 -3.03 -5.84
C TYR A 56 -1.95 -3.91 -7.08
N SER A 57 -1.27 -3.62 -8.18
CA SER A 57 -1.33 -4.44 -9.39
C SER A 57 -0.86 -5.87 -9.14
N LEU A 58 0.26 -6.05 -8.42
CA LEU A 58 0.76 -7.38 -8.07
C LEU A 58 -0.20 -8.13 -7.14
N TYR A 59 -0.72 -7.46 -6.11
CA TYR A 59 -1.69 -8.06 -5.18
C TYR A 59 -2.97 -8.51 -5.90
N THR A 60 -3.51 -7.67 -6.78
CA THR A 60 -4.73 -8.00 -7.54
C THR A 60 -4.51 -9.11 -8.56
N GLN A 61 -3.33 -9.17 -9.21
CA GLN A 61 -2.97 -10.29 -10.07
C GLN A 61 -2.91 -11.58 -9.27
N TYR A 62 -2.17 -11.61 -8.16
CA TYR A 62 -2.06 -12.79 -7.29
C TYR A 62 -3.42 -13.28 -6.80
N LYS A 63 -4.29 -12.36 -6.35
CA LYS A 63 -5.64 -12.69 -5.88
C LYS A 63 -6.54 -13.27 -6.98
N LYS A 64 -6.37 -12.85 -8.24
CA LYS A 64 -7.13 -13.42 -9.36
C LYS A 64 -6.70 -14.86 -9.64
N THR A 65 -5.40 -15.13 -9.60
CA THR A 65 -4.85 -16.47 -9.87
C THR A 65 -5.24 -17.48 -8.80
N ASP A 66 -5.42 -17.05 -7.54
CA ASP A 66 -5.83 -17.91 -6.41
C ASP A 66 -7.32 -18.34 -6.48
N HIS A 67 -8.11 -17.77 -7.41
CA HIS A 67 -9.51 -18.13 -7.63
C HIS A 67 -9.74 -18.96 -8.92
N GLU A 68 -8.67 -19.37 -9.62
CA GLU A 68 -8.74 -20.21 -10.83
C GLU A 68 -8.03 -21.57 -10.70
N VAL A 69 -7.67 -22.00 -9.48
CA VAL A 69 -7.07 -23.33 -9.20
C VAL A 69 -7.95 -24.19 -8.28
#